data_AF-A0A1H8VVV2-F1
#
_entry.id   AF-A0A1H8VVV2-F1
#
_cell.length_a   1.000
_cell.length_b   1.000
_cell.length_c   1.000
_cell.angle_alpha   90.00
_cell.angle_beta   90.00
_cell.angle_gamma   90.00
#
_symmetry.space_group_name_H-M   'P 1'
#
loop_
_entity.id
_entity.type
_entity.pdbx_description
1 polymer ?
#
loop_
_entity_poly.entity_id
_entity_poly.type
_entity_poly.pdbx_seq_one_letter_code
_entity_poly.pdbx_strand_id
1 'polypeptide(L)'
;MEEFYIDVELSRGMTRIQVDEVPPEQWDLPYAPQFIIEFYNGREFITMMLQLEQGEWYDRNARVQDDDIQRYFEPVPDPRNADYESPLSVQAIHEIGQAISRHMVVHLTVYMGLFIPVFREPTLN
;
A
#
# COMPACT_ATOMS: atom_id res chain seq x y z
N MET A 1 7.39 -5.31 15.21
CA MET A 1 7.07 -5.32 13.78
C MET A 1 8.30 -5.87 13.09
N GLU A 2 8.14 -6.86 12.21
CA GLU A 2 9.24 -7.32 11.36
C GLU A 2 9.42 -6.29 10.24
N GLU A 3 10.65 -5.89 9.95
CA GLU A 3 10.95 -4.95 8.88
C GLU A 3 10.56 -5.57 7.53
N PHE A 4 9.75 -4.87 6.74
CA PHE A 4 9.27 -5.31 5.43
C PHE A 4 9.91 -4.46 4.32
N TYR A 5 10.56 -5.13 3.37
CA TYR A 5 11.17 -4.50 2.22
C TYR A 5 10.67 -5.11 0.91
N ILE A 6 10.51 -4.27 -0.10
CA ILE A 6 10.27 -4.68 -1.49
C ILE A 6 11.34 -4.11 -2.40
N ASP A 7 11.66 -4.84 -3.47
CA ASP A 7 12.53 -4.37 -4.54
C ASP A 7 11.64 -4.11 -5.78
N VAL A 8 11.67 -2.88 -6.30
CA VAL A 8 10.82 -2.43 -7.43
C VAL A 8 11.69 -1.76 -8.49
N GLU A 9 11.49 -2.12 -9.76
CA GLU A 9 12.15 -1.47 -10.89
C GLU A 9 11.49 -0.13 -11.17
N LEU A 10 12.10 0.97 -10.72
CA LEU A 10 11.64 2.32 -11.02
C LEU A 10 12.40 2.87 -12.23
N SER A 11 12.04 4.06 -12.72
CA SER A 11 12.68 4.71 -13.90
C SER A 11 14.21 4.86 -13.82
N ARG A 12 14.77 4.77 -12.62
CA ARG A 12 16.22 4.87 -12.33
C ARG A 12 16.91 3.52 -12.12
N GLY A 13 16.18 2.41 -12.20
CA GLY A 13 16.65 1.08 -11.87
C GLY A 13 15.94 0.46 -10.68
N MET A 14 16.37 -0.76 -10.34
CA MET A 14 15.96 -1.47 -9.14
C MET A 14 16.17 -0.63 -7.87
N THR A 15 15.09 -0.36 -7.16
CA THR A 15 15.05 0.45 -5.94
C THR A 15 14.48 -0.39 -4.80
N ARG A 16 15.23 -0.47 -3.69
CA ARG A 16 14.73 -1.06 -2.45
C ARG A 16 13.88 -0.04 -1.69
N ILE A 17 12.70 -0.48 -1.26
CA ILE A 17 11.72 0.33 -0.57
C ILE A 17 11.40 -0.36 0.75
N GLN A 18 11.57 0.35 1.85
CA GLN A 18 11.05 -0.05 3.16
C GLN A 18 9.56 0.25 3.18
N VAL A 19 8.77 -0.67 3.73
CA VAL A 19 7.32 -0.55 3.81
C VAL A 19 6.89 -0.89 5.22
N ASP A 20 6.15 0.04 5.84
CA ASP A 20 5.58 -0.12 7.16
C ASP A 20 4.06 -0.08 7.07
N GLU A 21 3.40 -1.13 7.55
CA GLU A 21 1.94 -1.20 7.60
C GLU A 21 1.40 -0.26 8.69
N VAL A 22 0.45 0.59 8.32
CA VAL A 22 -0.26 1.42 9.29
C VAL A 22 -1.31 0.54 10.00
N PRO A 23 -1.39 0.54 11.34
CA PRO A 23 -2.39 -0.24 12.05
C PRO A 23 -3.82 0.15 11.66
N PRO A 24 -4.78 -0.80 11.58
CA PRO A 24 -6.16 -0.51 11.18
C PRO A 24 -6.87 0.57 12.00
N GLU A 25 -6.47 0.75 13.26
CA GLU A 25 -7.01 1.77 14.15
C GLU A 25 -6.59 3.20 13.76
N GLN A 26 -5.59 3.33 12.90
CA GLN A 26 -4.99 4.60 12.45
C GLN A 26 -5.27 4.90 10.98
N TRP A 27 -6.02 4.06 10.27
CA TRP A 27 -6.40 4.35 8.89
C TRP A 27 -7.35 5.55 8.85
N ASP A 28 -7.13 6.44 7.88
CA ASP A 28 -8.01 7.61 7.68
C ASP A 28 -9.44 7.20 7.29
N LEU A 29 -9.59 6.06 6.59
CA LEU A 29 -10.88 5.53 6.14
C LEU A 29 -11.04 4.05 6.52
N PRO A 30 -12.25 3.64 6.95
CA PRO A 30 -12.56 2.23 7.17
C PRO A 30 -12.30 1.42 5.90
N TYR A 31 -11.63 0.27 6.05
CA TYR A 31 -11.33 -0.65 4.95
C TYR A 31 -10.47 -0.07 3.82
N ALA A 32 -9.69 0.99 4.09
CA ALA A 32 -8.69 1.52 3.18
C ALA A 32 -7.29 1.36 3.80
N PRO A 33 -6.63 0.21 3.60
CA PRO A 33 -5.30 -0.04 4.16
C PRO A 33 -4.28 1.01 3.74
N GLN A 34 -3.45 1.42 4.69
CA GLN A 34 -2.41 2.41 4.49
C GLN A 34 -1.02 1.84 4.79
N PHE A 35 -0.04 2.28 4.02
CA PHE A 35 1.35 1.85 4.13
C PHE A 35 2.26 3.07 4.02
N ILE A 36 3.20 3.19 4.94
CA ILE A 36 4.28 4.16 4.84
C ILE A 36 5.39 3.50 4.02
N ILE A 37 5.86 4.20 3.00
CA ILE A 37 7.00 3.76 2.20
C ILE A 37 8.16 4.72 2.35
N GLU A 38 9.37 4.17 2.46
CA GLU A 38 10.61 4.93 2.61
C GLU A 38 11.68 4.40 1.65
N PHE A 39 12.28 5.30 0.86
CA PHE A 39 13.35 4.92 -0.07
C PHE A 39 14.21 6.11 -0.48
N TYR A 40 15.45 5.83 -0.92
CA TYR A 40 16.32 6.84 -1.50
C TYR A 40 16.10 6.94 -3.02
N ASN A 41 15.85 8.15 -3.50
CA ASN A 41 15.47 8.39 -4.89
C ASN A 41 16.66 8.71 -5.82
N GLY A 42 17.88 8.67 -5.30
CA GLY A 42 19.10 9.10 -5.99
C GLY A 42 19.48 10.56 -5.74
N ARG A 43 18.59 11.35 -5.13
CA ARG A 43 18.81 12.75 -4.72
C ARG A 43 18.52 12.92 -3.23
N GLU A 44 17.37 12.45 -2.80
CA GLU A 44 16.86 12.58 -1.44
C GLU A 44 16.16 11.30 -0.96
N PHE A 45 15.95 11.23 0.35
CA PHE A 45 15.08 10.22 0.95
C PHE A 45 13.63 10.69 0.81
N ILE A 46 12.79 9.82 0.25
CA ILE A 46 11.36 10.02 0.15
C ILE A 46 10.71 9.16 1.23
N THR A 47 9.83 9.78 2.01
CA THR A 47 8.86 9.11 2.87
C THR A 47 7.47 9.54 2.41
N MET A 48 6.60 8.59 2.10
CA MET A 48 5.23 8.90 1.68
C MET A 48 4.26 7.82 2.12
N MET A 49 2.97 8.14 2.14
CA MET A 49 1.91 7.21 2.53
C MET A 49 1.11 6.78 1.30
N LEU A 50 1.05 5.47 1.07
CA LEU A 50 0.21 4.85 0.07
C LEU A 50 -1.08 4.33 0.70
N GLN A 51 -2.18 4.49 -0.01
CA GLN A 51 -3.48 3.98 0.37
C GLN A 51 -4.03 3.06 -0.72
N LEU A 52 -4.54 1.90 -0.31
CA LEU A 52 -5.30 1.00 -1.16
C LEU A 52 -6.79 1.27 -0.97
N GLU A 53 -7.47 1.71 -2.03
CA GLU A 53 -8.90 1.99 -2.01
C GLU A 53 -9.55 1.38 -3.25
N GLN A 54 -10.57 0.55 -3.05
CA GLN A 54 -11.34 -0.09 -4.13
C GLN A 54 -10.46 -0.85 -5.15
N GLY A 55 -9.33 -1.40 -4.72
CA GLY A 55 -8.40 -2.14 -5.59
C GLY A 55 -7.35 -1.28 -6.29
N GLU A 56 -7.38 0.03 -6.09
CA GLU A 56 -6.46 0.98 -6.71
C GLU A 56 -5.53 1.62 -5.65
N TRP A 57 -4.29 1.87 -6.06
CA TRP A 57 -3.24 2.42 -5.19
C TRP A 57 -3.06 3.91 -5.43
N TYR A 58 -3.03 4.68 -4.34
CA TYR A 58 -2.94 6.13 -4.38
C TYR A 58 -1.88 6.65 -3.43
N ASP A 59 -1.27 7.78 -3.78
CA ASP A 59 -0.61 8.65 -2.81
C ASP A 59 -1.71 9.31 -1.96
N ARG A 60 -1.68 9.04 -0.64
CA ARG A 60 -2.67 9.56 0.32
C ARG A 60 -2.66 11.08 0.34
N ASN A 61 -1.49 11.70 0.28
CA ASN A 61 -1.36 13.17 0.36
C ASN A 61 -1.87 13.86 -0.91
N ALA A 62 -1.81 13.19 -2.05
CA ALA A 62 -2.45 13.68 -3.27
C ALA A 62 -3.98 13.73 -3.15
N ARG A 63 -4.58 13.01 -2.20
CA ARG A 63 -6.04 12.97 -1.99
C ARG A 63 -6.53 13.76 -0.79
N VAL A 64 -5.70 14.31 0.10
CA VAL A 64 -6.21 15.01 1.31
C VAL A 64 -6.01 16.52 1.18
N GLN A 65 -7.10 17.27 1.34
CA GLN A 65 -7.07 18.67 1.77
C GLN A 65 -7.31 18.66 3.29
N ASP A 66 -6.65 19.53 4.04
CA ASP A 66 -6.66 19.54 5.52
C ASP A 66 -8.05 19.73 6.19
N ASP A 67 -9.14 19.83 5.43
CA ASP A 67 -10.51 20.16 5.89
C ASP A 67 -11.52 19.00 5.68
N ASP A 68 -11.12 17.77 6.03
CA ASP A 68 -11.77 16.52 5.62
C ASP A 68 -13.06 16.11 6.39
N ILE A 69 -13.75 17.03 7.07
CA ILE A 69 -15.08 16.75 7.63
C ILE A 69 -16.19 16.89 6.55
N GLN A 70 -15.98 17.70 5.51
CA GLN A 70 -17.02 17.97 4.50
C GLN A 70 -17.20 16.85 3.44
N ARG A 71 -16.20 15.98 3.27
CA ARG A 71 -16.26 14.87 2.30
C ARG A 71 -17.27 13.78 2.65
N TYR A 72 -17.73 13.74 3.90
CA TYR A 72 -18.73 12.77 4.34
C TYR A 72 -20.16 13.14 3.90
N PHE A 73 -20.41 14.39 3.47
CA PHE A 73 -21.77 14.87 3.15
C PHE A 73 -21.96 15.27 1.68
N GLU A 74 -20.89 15.59 0.93
CA GLU A 74 -21.02 15.96 -0.48
C GLU A 74 -20.00 15.25 -1.38
N PRO A 75 -20.43 14.68 -2.53
CA PRO A 75 -19.51 14.10 -3.49
C PRO A 75 -18.70 15.20 -4.17
N VAL A 76 -17.45 15.38 -3.73
CA VAL A 76 -16.50 16.29 -4.39
C VAL A 76 -16.02 15.63 -5.69
N PRO A 77 -16.18 16.28 -6.86
CA PRO A 77 -15.92 15.66 -8.16
C PRO A 77 -14.44 15.40 -8.46
N ASP A 78 -13.51 15.95 -7.68
CA ASP A 78 -12.11 15.54 -7.66
C ASP A 78 -11.47 15.90 -6.31
N PRO A 79 -11.22 14.92 -5.40
CA PRO A 79 -10.65 15.18 -4.09
C PRO A 79 -9.13 15.45 -4.13
N ARG A 80 -8.53 15.59 -5.32
CA ARG A 80 -7.10 15.79 -5.46
C ARG A 80 -6.66 17.15 -4.92
N ASN A 81 -5.59 17.14 -4.15
CA ASN A 81 -4.92 18.37 -3.74
C ASN A 81 -4.16 18.94 -4.95
N ALA A 82 -4.70 19.98 -5.57
CA ALA A 82 -4.15 20.58 -6.79
C ALA A 82 -2.77 21.22 -6.59
N ASP A 83 -2.42 21.57 -5.35
CA ASP A 83 -1.14 22.19 -5.00
C ASP A 83 -0.07 21.15 -4.63
N TYR A 84 -0.43 19.86 -4.55
CA TYR A 84 0.48 18.78 -4.20
C TYR A 84 0.97 18.04 -5.46
N GLU A 85 2.28 18.05 -5.66
CA GLU A 85 2.95 17.23 -6.66
C GLU A 85 3.51 15.97 -5.99
N SER A 86 2.98 14.80 -6.37
CA SER A 86 3.47 13.54 -5.82
C SER A 86 4.92 13.31 -6.24
N PRO A 87 5.79 12.85 -5.33
CA PRO A 87 7.20 12.60 -5.65
C PRO A 87 7.39 11.37 -6.56
N LEU A 88 6.33 10.59 -6.79
CA LEU A 88 6.30 9.43 -7.68
C LEU A 88 5.26 9.61 -8.77
N SER A 89 5.54 9.02 -9.94
CA SER A 89 4.55 8.92 -11.00
C SER A 89 3.44 7.93 -10.61
N VAL A 90 2.25 8.09 -11.20
CA VAL A 90 1.13 7.16 -11.02
C VAL A 90 1.52 5.72 -11.34
N GLN A 91 2.32 5.51 -12.38
CA GLN A 91 2.83 4.19 -12.74
C GLN A 91 3.73 3.61 -11.64
N ALA A 92 4.65 4.40 -11.09
CA ALA A 92 5.53 3.95 -10.01
C ALA A 92 4.71 3.60 -8.76
N ILE A 93 3.69 4.39 -8.42
CA ILE A 93 2.78 4.10 -7.31
C ILE A 93 2.08 2.75 -7.53
N HIS A 94 1.59 2.48 -8.74
CA HIS A 94 0.98 1.18 -9.05
C HIS A 94 1.96 0.01 -8.97
N GLU A 95 3.19 0.16 -9.46
CA GLU A 95 4.21 -0.89 -9.40
C GLU A 95 4.59 -1.23 -7.96
N ILE A 96 4.77 -0.21 -7.12
CA ILE A 96 5.03 -0.35 -5.69
C ILE A 96 3.83 -1.00 -5.00
N GLY A 97 2.62 -0.49 -5.24
CA GLY A 97 1.38 -1.02 -4.68
C GLY A 97 1.17 -2.49 -5.05
N GLN A 98 1.42 -2.88 -6.29
CA GLN A 98 1.35 -4.28 -6.72
C GLN A 98 2.37 -5.17 -5.98
N ALA A 99 3.59 -4.68 -5.76
CA ALA A 99 4.60 -5.42 -5.00
C ALA A 99 4.17 -5.61 -3.53
N ILE A 100 3.60 -4.57 -2.90
CA ILE A 100 2.99 -4.65 -1.57
C ILE A 100 1.86 -5.69 -1.56
N SER A 101 0.90 -5.60 -2.50
CA SER A 101 -0.21 -6.55 -2.60
C SER A 101 0.27 -8.00 -2.73
N ARG A 102 1.26 -8.26 -3.58
CA ARG A 102 1.83 -9.61 -3.76
C ARG A 102 2.43 -10.12 -2.46
N HIS A 103 3.18 -9.28 -1.75
CA HIS A 103 3.77 -9.64 -0.47
C HIS A 103 2.69 -9.99 0.56
N MET A 104 1.64 -9.16 0.69
CA MET A 104 0.51 -9.43 1.59
C MET A 104 -0.21 -10.73 1.25
N VAL A 105 -0.44 -11.04 -0.03
CA VAL A 105 -1.06 -12.31 -0.44
C VAL A 105 -0.20 -13.50 -0.05
N VAL A 106 1.12 -13.40 -0.19
CA VAL A 106 2.05 -14.46 0.25
C VAL A 106 1.97 -14.64 1.76
N HIS A 107 2.02 -13.56 2.54
CA HIS A 107 1.89 -13.62 3.99
C HIS A 107 0.56 -14.24 4.44
N LEU A 108 -0.55 -13.82 3.83
CA LEU A 108 -1.87 -14.39 4.09
C LEU A 108 -1.91 -15.88 3.74
N THR A 109 -1.33 -16.27 2.60
CA THR A 109 -1.29 -17.66 2.15
C THR A 109 -0.49 -18.53 3.10
N VAL A 110 0.68 -18.06 3.55
CA VAL A 110 1.51 -18.75 4.56
C VAL A 110 0.74 -18.90 5.86
N TYR A 111 0.10 -17.82 6.32
CA TYR A 111 -0.71 -17.84 7.53
C TYR A 111 -1.87 -18.85 7.42
N MET A 112 -2.67 -18.80 6.36
CA MET A 112 -3.78 -19.74 6.14
C MET A 112 -3.30 -21.19 5.99
N GLY A 113 -2.13 -21.41 5.37
CA GLY A 113 -1.52 -22.73 5.24
C GLY A 113 -1.21 -23.41 6.57
N LEU A 114 -1.02 -22.64 7.65
CA LEU A 114 -0.87 -23.18 9.01
C LEU A 114 -2.19 -23.74 9.58
N PHE A 115 -3.34 -23.31 9.07
CA PHE A 115 -4.66 -23.71 9.54
C PHE A 115 -5.36 -24.73 8.63
N ILE A 116 -4.81 -25.01 7.45
CA ILE A 116 -5.30 -26.12 6.61
C ILE A 116 -4.70 -27.42 7.16
N PRO A 117 -5.49 -28.32 7.74
CA PRO A 117 -4.97 -29.62 8.14
C PRO A 117 -4.45 -30.32 6.88
N VAL A 118 -3.17 -30.71 6.90
CA VAL A 118 -2.62 -31.64 5.91
C VAL A 118 -3.47 -32.91 6.04
N PHE A 119 -4.36 -33.16 5.07
CA PHE A 119 -5.13 -34.40 5.03
C PHE A 119 -4.14 -35.57 5.14
N ARG A 120 -4.12 -36.22 6.30
CA ARG A 120 -3.34 -37.43 6.50
C ARG A 120 -4.05 -38.53 5.71
N GLU A 121 -3.43 -38.88 4.60
CA GLU A 121 -3.61 -40.11 3.82
C GLU A 121 -5.04 -40.39 3.31
N PRO A 122 -5.29 -40.34 1.99
CA PRO A 122 -6.51 -40.94 1.44
C PRO A 122 -6.38 -42.47 1.58
N THR A 123 -6.99 -43.06 2.60
CA THR A 123 -7.30 -44.50 2.57
C THR A 123 -8.40 -44.70 1.52
N LEU A 124 -7.98 -45.18 0.34
CA LEU A 124 -8.87 -45.76 -0.66
C LEU A 124 -9.62 -46.93 0.02
N ASN A 125 -10.95 -46.80 0.13
CA ASN A 125 -11.84 -47.94 0.37
C ASN A 125 -12.11 -48.68 -0.94
#